data_AF-A0A8T5FCU3-F1
#
_entry.id   AF-A0A8T5FCU3-F1
#
_cell.length_a   1.000
_cell.length_b   1.000
_cell.length_c   1.000
_cell.angle_alpha   90.00
_cell.angle_beta   90.00
_cell.angle_gamma   90.00
#
_symmetry.space_group_name_H-M   'P 1'
#
loop_
_entity.id
_entity.type
_entity.pdbx_description
1 polymer ?
#
loop_
_entity_poly.entity_id
_entity_poly.type
_entity_poly.pdbx_seq_one_letter_code
_entity_poly.pdbx_strand_id
1 'polypeptide(L)' 'MKVMDFGEGEASFGLIIRDKSDHDNYILLSFENIKEILDEFQSLEKKLKSISENKN' A
#
# COMPACT_ATOMS: atom_id res chain seq x y z
N MET A 1 0.93 9.81 -6.83
CA MET A 1 2.05 9.24 -7.58
C MET A 1 2.80 10.35 -8.25
N LYS A 2 4.05 10.58 -7.87
CA LYS A 2 4.94 11.43 -8.64
C LYS A 2 5.20 10.78 -9.98
N VAL A 3 4.88 11.56 -11.00
CA VAL A 3 5.15 11.22 -12.38
C VAL A 3 6.63 11.49 -12.62
N MET A 4 7.34 10.48 -13.11
CA MET A 4 8.69 10.67 -13.63
C MET A 4 8.59 11.09 -15.08
N ASP A 5 9.16 12.25 -15.38
CA ASP A 5 9.26 12.83 -16.70
C ASP A 5 10.57 12.39 -17.37
N PHE A 6 10.45 11.77 -18.55
CA PHE A 6 11.57 11.29 -19.38
C PHE A 6 11.70 12.10 -20.68
N GLY A 7 11.02 13.25 -20.80
CA GLY A 7 11.04 14.14 -21.96
C GLY A 7 10.05 13.76 -23.05
N GLU A 8 10.19 12.57 -23.64
CA GLU A 8 9.25 12.07 -24.67
C GLU A 8 8.15 11.15 -24.10
N GLY A 9 8.20 10.88 -22.79
CA GLY A 9 7.23 10.05 -22.11
C GLY A 9 7.27 10.25 -20.60
N GLU A 10 6.19 9.86 -19.95
CA GLU A 10 6.03 9.95 -18.51
C GLU A 10 5.68 8.57 -17.94
N ALA A 11 6.24 8.21 -16.78
CA ALA A 11 5.89 6.97 -16.10
C ALA A 11 5.68 7.17 -14.60
N SER A 12 4.74 6.41 -14.05
CA SER A 12 4.51 6.29 -12.61
C SER A 12 4.54 4.82 -12.23
N PHE A 13 5.30 4.46 -11.21
CA PHE A 13 5.40 3.09 -10.72
C PHE A 13 4.65 2.93 -9.40
N GLY A 14 3.86 1.87 -9.30
CA GLY A 14 3.09 1.53 -8.11
C GLY A 14 2.68 0.07 -8.10
N LEU A 15 2.03 -0.34 -7.01
CA LEU A 15 1.53 -1.68 -6.82
C LEU A 15 0.00 -1.64 -6.88
N ILE A 16 -0.59 -2.46 -7.74
CA ILE A 16 -2.05 -2.61 -7.83
C ILE A 16 -2.42 -3.90 -7.09
N ILE A 17 -3.28 -3.76 -6.09
CA ILE A 17 -3.98 -4.89 -5.46
C ILE A 17 -5.41 -4.82 -5.97
N ARG A 18 -5.88 -5.88 -6.62
CA ARG A 18 -7.24 -5.94 -7.18
C ARG A 18 -7.84 -7.32 -7.02
N ASP A 19 -9.16 -7.38 -7.03
CA ASP A 19 -9.86 -8.65 -7.13
C ASP A 19 -9.59 -9.27 -8.52
N LYS A 20 -9.45 -10.60 -8.55
CA LYS A 20 -9.23 -11.34 -9.79
C LYS A 20 -10.49 -11.41 -10.64
N SER A 21 -11.66 -11.41 -10.00
CA SER A 21 -12.98 -11.52 -10.62
C SER A 21 -13.63 -10.16 -10.88
N ASP A 22 -13.20 -9.13 -10.16
CA ASP A 22 -13.63 -7.74 -10.35
C ASP A 22 -12.40 -6.82 -10.47
N HIS A 23 -12.07 -6.44 -11.69
CA HIS A 23 -10.91 -5.60 -11.96
C HIS A 23 -11.12 -4.11 -11.66
N ASP A 24 -12.36 -3.70 -11.44
CA ASP A 24 -12.72 -2.32 -11.06
C ASP A 24 -12.57 -2.13 -9.54
N ASN A 25 -12.67 -3.21 -8.77
CA ASN A 25 -12.32 -3.21 -7.36
C ASN A 25 -10.80 -3.35 -7.16
N TYR A 26 -10.11 -2.21 -7.20
CA TYR A 26 -8.66 -2.15 -6.99
C TYR A 26 -8.23 -1.00 -6.09
N ILE A 27 -7.06 -1.20 -5.48
CA ILE A 27 -6.31 -0.18 -4.76
C ILE A 27 -4.96 -0.01 -5.47
N LEU A 28 -4.61 1.24 -5.76
CA LEU A 28 -3.30 1.60 -6.31
C LEU A 28 -2.45 2.21 -5.19
N LEU A 29 -1.31 1.57 -4.91
CA LEU A 29 -0.33 2.03 -3.94
C LEU A 29 0.85 2.66 -4.67
N SER A 30 1.10 3.95 -4.42
CA SER A 30 2.31 4.62 -4.89
C SER A 30 3.53 4.16 -4.11
N PHE A 31 4.63 3.90 -4.81
CA PHE A 31 5.89 3.51 -4.16
C PHE A 31 6.50 4.61 -3.28
N GLU A 32 6.13 5.86 -3.51
CA GLU A 32 6.52 6.99 -2.66
C GLU A 32 6.00 6.87 -1.23
N ASN A 33 4.86 6.20 -1.06
CA ASN A 33 4.25 5.99 0.24
C ASN A 33 4.67 4.65 0.87
N ILE A 34 5.66 3.92 0.31
CA ILE A 34 6.11 2.63 0.88
C ILE A 34 6.45 2.75 2.36
N LYS A 35 7.12 3.84 2.75
CA LYS A 35 7.50 4.06 4.15
C LYS A 35 6.26 4.23 5.05
N GLU A 36 5.30 5.05 4.64
CA GLU A 36 4.05 5.25 5.37
C GLU A 36 3.23 3.95 5.44
N ILE A 37 3.17 3.20 4.35
CA ILE A 37 2.50 1.88 4.30
C ILE A 37 3.17 0.90 5.27
N LEU A 38 4.50 0.88 5.31
CA LEU A 38 5.26 0.04 6.23
C LEU A 38 5.01 0.44 7.69
N ASP A 39 5.02 1.73 7.99
CA ASP A 39 4.79 2.26 9.34
C ASP A 39 3.37 1.92 9.82
N GLU A 40 2.36 2.11 8.96
CA GLU A 40 0.97 1.72 9.25
C GLU A 40 0.81 0.21 9.45
N PHE A 41 1.49 -0.60 8.64
CA PHE A 41 1.48 -2.06 8.79
C PHE A 41 2.08 -2.49 10.14
N GLN A 42 3.23 -1.92 10.54
CA GLN A 42 3.84 -2.20 11.84
C GLN A 42 2.95 -1.74 13.01
N SER A 43 2.27 -0.60 12.86
CA SER A 43 1.29 -0.11 13.83
C SER A 43 0.10 -1.08 13.98
N LEU A 44 -0.40 -1.60 12.87
CA LEU A 44 -1.45 -2.61 12.84
C LEU A 44 -1.00 -3.91 13.53
N GLU A 45 0.19 -4.43 13.22
CA GLU A 45 0.73 -5.64 13.87
C GLU A 45 0.82 -5.49 15.39
N LYS A 46 1.29 -4.33 15.87
CA LYS A 46 1.36 -4.04 17.32
C LYS A 46 -0.04 -4.04 17.95
N LYS A 47 -1.02 -3.40 17.31
CA LYS A 47 -2.41 -3.39 17.77
C LYS A 47 -2.96 -4.82 17.85
N LEU A 48 -2.77 -5.63 16.81
CA LEU A 48 -3.23 -7.02 16.78
C LEU A 48 -2.61 -7.86 17.90
N LYS A 49 -1.31 -7.73 18.14
CA LYS A 49 -0.62 -8.40 19.27
C LYS A 49 -1.21 -8.00 20.61
N SER A 50 -1.40 -6.69 20.85
CA SER A 50 -2.01 -6.20 22.09
C SER A 50 -3.43 -6.72 22.33
N ILE A 51 -4.22 -6.91 21.26
CA ILE A 51 -5.57 -7.49 21.35
C ILE A 51 -5.49 -8.98 21.72
N SER A 52 -4.49 -9.70 21.21
CA SER A 52 -4.30 -11.12 21.54
C SER A 52 -3.85 -11.34 22.97
N GLU A 53 -3.01 -10.45 23.51
CA GLU A 53 -2.49 -10.53 24.88
C GLU A 53 -3.55 -10.14 25.92
N ASN A 54 -4.41 -9.16 25.63
CA ASN A 54 -5.50 -8.75 26.52
C ASN A 54 -6.69 -9.73 26.59
N LYS A 55 -6.69 -10.79 25.78
CA LYS A 55 -7.73 -11.85 25.77
C LYS A 55 -7.35 -13.08 26.61
N ASN A 56 -6.14 -13.11 27.18
CA ASN A 56 -5.66 -14.12 28.13
C ASN A 56 -5.67 -13.56 29.55
#